data_AF-A0A3B0Z817-F1
#
_entry.id   AF-A0A3B0Z817-F1
#
_cell.length_a   1.000
_cell.length_b   1.000
_cell.length_c   1.000
_cell.angle_alpha   90.00
_cell.angle_beta   90.00
_cell.angle_gamma   90.00
#
_symmetry.space_group_name_H-M   'P 1'
#
loop_
_entity.id
_entity.type
_entity.pdbx_description
1 polymer ?
#
loop_
_entity_poly.entity_id
_entity_poly.type
_entity_poly.pdbx_seq_one_letter_code
_entity_poly.pdbx_strand_id
1 'polypeptide(L)'
;MGSCISAKGVRPVINYQHKFSSTYLYGSYSPIDGDSFVWEVEGVSTQIFEAYLKTLSQHRPNEFKIVVIDNAGFHSTKNIQLPDNIYLLRIPPYTPELNPCEQIWAYIKTRFKNQVFQTMGSLKSWIYETVENMSEQTIISVTSNHHYLNCFNTAFKN
;
A
#
# COMPACT_ATOMS: atom_id res chain seq x y z
N MET A 1 2.17 -18.50 -4.03
CA MET A 1 1.92 -19.29 -5.25
C MET A 1 0.47 -19.09 -5.67
N GLY A 2 0.20 -18.91 -6.97
CA GLY A 2 -1.16 -18.83 -7.49
C GLY A 2 -1.78 -20.23 -7.67
N SER A 3 -3.09 -20.29 -7.82
CA SER A 3 -3.81 -21.49 -8.26
C SER A 3 -4.19 -21.35 -9.75
N CYS A 4 -4.30 -22.48 -10.45
CA CYS A 4 -4.74 -22.55 -11.84
C CYS A 4 -5.76 -23.69 -11.96
N ILE A 5 -6.88 -23.45 -12.64
CA ILE A 5 -7.89 -24.48 -12.93
C ILE A 5 -7.54 -25.11 -14.28
N SER A 6 -7.46 -26.43 -14.32
CA SER A 6 -7.28 -27.22 -15.54
C SER A 6 -8.42 -28.22 -15.72
N ALA A 7 -8.57 -28.74 -16.95
CA ALA A 7 -9.52 -29.80 -17.22
C ALA A 7 -9.23 -31.06 -16.38
N LYS A 8 -10.26 -31.86 -16.10
CA LYS A 8 -10.14 -33.12 -15.33
C LYS A 8 -9.10 -34.04 -15.98
N GLY A 9 -8.11 -34.48 -15.21
CA GLY A 9 -7.01 -35.33 -15.67
C GLY A 9 -5.82 -34.58 -16.30
N VAL A 10 -5.88 -33.25 -16.41
CA VAL A 10 -4.78 -32.43 -16.94
C VAL A 10 -4.03 -31.78 -15.80
N ARG A 11 -2.71 -32.00 -15.72
CA ARG A 11 -1.84 -31.32 -14.75
C ARG A 11 -1.68 -29.85 -15.15
N PRO A 12 -2.02 -28.87 -14.27
CA PRO A 12 -1.77 -27.47 -14.57
C PRO A 12 -0.26 -27.21 -14.63
N VAL A 13 0.18 -26.54 -15.67
CA VAL A 13 1.57 -26.11 -15.85
C VAL A 13 1.61 -24.61 -15.62
N ILE A 14 2.43 -24.19 -14.65
CA ILE A 14 2.61 -22.77 -14.31
C ILE A 14 4.10 -22.46 -14.49
N ASN A 15 4.38 -21.38 -15.22
CA ASN A 15 5.74 -20.89 -15.36
C ASN A 15 6.23 -20.39 -14.00
N TYR A 16 7.41 -20.85 -13.59
CA TYR A 16 8.07 -20.44 -12.36
C TYR A 16 9.46 -19.91 -12.68
N GLN A 17 9.83 -18.80 -12.06
CA GLN A 17 11.16 -18.20 -12.21
C GLN A 17 11.82 -18.10 -10.83
N HIS A 18 13.02 -18.66 -10.72
CA HIS A 18 13.84 -18.57 -9.51
C HIS A 18 14.82 -17.39 -9.66
N LYS A 19 14.37 -16.18 -9.31
CA LYS A 19 15.17 -14.94 -9.39
C LYS A 19 15.02 -14.15 -8.09
N PHE A 20 16.15 -13.75 -7.50
CA PHE A 20 16.19 -12.95 -6.27
C PHE A 20 16.46 -11.48 -6.60
N SER A 21 15.44 -10.79 -7.09
CA SER A 21 15.49 -9.36 -7.33
C SER A 21 14.12 -8.78 -6.98
N SER A 22 14.11 -7.67 -6.25
CA SER A 22 12.91 -7.04 -5.71
C SER A 22 12.96 -5.53 -5.89
N THR A 23 11.79 -4.91 -5.93
CA THR A 23 11.59 -3.48 -5.73
C THR A 23 10.62 -3.27 -4.56
N TYR A 24 10.54 -2.06 -4.04
CA TYR A 24 9.69 -1.71 -2.89
C TYR A 24 8.74 -0.58 -3.26
N LEU A 25 7.53 -0.64 -2.70
CA LEU A 25 6.52 0.42 -2.82
C LEU A 25 6.16 0.94 -1.44
N TYR A 26 6.06 2.25 -1.32
CA TYR A 26 5.40 2.94 -0.22
C TYR A 26 4.09 3.47 -0.76
N GLY A 27 2.99 3.31 -0.01
CA GLY A 27 1.67 3.73 -0.46
C GLY A 27 0.78 4.20 0.68
N SER A 28 0.08 5.29 0.43
CA SER A 28 -0.98 5.85 1.27
C SER A 28 -2.25 5.85 0.45
N TYR A 29 -3.34 5.34 1.03
CA TYR A 29 -4.62 5.16 0.34
C TYR A 29 -5.74 5.63 1.25
N SER A 30 -6.55 6.58 0.77
CA SER A 30 -7.62 7.20 1.55
C SER A 30 -8.91 6.38 1.44
N PRO A 31 -9.48 5.89 2.57
CA PRO A 31 -10.79 5.24 2.56
C PRO A 31 -11.95 6.23 2.47
N ILE A 32 -11.67 7.54 2.50
CA ILE A 32 -12.70 8.59 2.54
C ILE A 32 -13.11 9.03 1.14
N ASP A 33 -12.12 9.31 0.29
CA ASP A 33 -12.30 9.87 -1.04
C ASP A 33 -11.57 9.08 -2.13
N GLY A 34 -10.81 8.04 -1.77
CA GLY A 34 -10.11 7.19 -2.72
C GLY A 34 -8.81 7.76 -3.25
N ASP A 35 -8.34 8.89 -2.71
CA ASP A 35 -7.03 9.46 -3.04
C ASP A 35 -5.91 8.43 -2.75
N SER A 36 -4.89 8.43 -3.60
CA SER A 36 -3.70 7.61 -3.38
C SER A 36 -2.42 8.38 -3.66
N PHE A 37 -1.39 8.03 -2.91
CA PHE A 37 -0.04 8.57 -3.07
C PHE A 37 0.94 7.41 -2.92
N VAL A 38 1.74 7.15 -3.95
CA VAL A 38 2.58 5.94 -4.03
C VAL A 38 3.96 6.27 -4.55
N TRP A 39 4.99 5.73 -3.90
CA TRP A 39 6.38 5.83 -4.31
C TRP A 39 6.99 4.46 -4.56
N GLU A 40 7.71 4.33 -5.65
CA GLU A 40 8.70 3.26 -5.79
C GLU A 40 10.01 3.69 -5.10
N VAL A 41 10.56 2.81 -4.26
CA VAL A 41 11.76 3.09 -3.47
C VAL A 41 12.77 1.96 -3.54
N GLU A 42 14.05 2.33 -3.46
CA GLU A 42 15.18 1.40 -3.47
C GLU A 42 15.54 1.00 -2.02
N GLY A 43 14.63 0.30 -1.35
CA GLY A 43 14.80 -0.23 0.02
C GLY A 43 13.88 0.39 1.07
N VAL A 44 14.12 0.06 2.34
CA VAL A 44 13.33 0.56 3.48
C VAL A 44 14.24 1.21 4.53
N SER A 45 13.95 2.44 4.91
CA SER A 45 14.70 3.16 5.95
C SER A 45 13.87 4.27 6.56
N THR A 46 14.28 4.74 7.74
CA THR A 46 13.65 5.89 8.39
C THR A 46 13.81 7.17 7.58
N GLN A 47 14.93 7.32 6.85
CA GLN A 47 15.17 8.46 5.96
C GLN A 47 14.21 8.46 4.77
N ILE A 48 13.97 7.30 4.16
CA ILE A 48 13.00 7.14 3.07
C ILE A 48 11.59 7.44 3.59
N PHE A 49 11.24 6.95 4.79
CA PHE A 49 9.95 7.23 5.41
C PHE A 49 9.75 8.72 5.71
N GLU A 50 10.76 9.41 6.26
CA GLU A 50 10.69 10.86 6.49
C GLU A 50 10.52 11.63 5.18
N ALA A 51 11.30 11.29 4.14
CA ALA A 51 11.18 11.92 2.83
C ALA A 51 9.78 11.70 2.22
N TYR A 52 9.26 10.48 2.34
CA TYR A 52 7.91 10.14 1.90
C TYR A 52 6.84 10.99 2.61
N LEU A 53 6.93 11.13 3.93
CA LEU A 53 5.99 11.98 4.70
C LEU A 53 6.10 13.45 4.29
N LYS A 54 7.31 13.97 4.05
CA LYS A 54 7.51 15.35 3.57
C LYS A 54 6.83 15.57 2.22
N THR A 55 6.93 14.64 1.28
CA THR A 55 6.24 14.80 -0.01
C THR A 55 4.75 14.54 0.09
N LEU A 56 4.31 13.56 0.89
CA LEU A 56 2.89 13.33 1.17
C LEU A 56 2.23 14.57 1.81
N SER A 57 2.96 15.33 2.62
CA SER A 57 2.50 16.59 3.20
C SER A 57 2.21 17.64 2.12
N GLN A 58 3.02 17.68 1.05
CA GLN A 58 2.84 18.58 -0.09
C GLN A 58 1.75 18.10 -1.06
N HIS A 59 1.47 16.79 -1.10
CA HIS A 59 0.30 16.27 -1.80
C HIS A 59 -0.96 16.73 -1.08
N ARG A 60 -1.74 17.62 -1.69
CA ARG A 60 -2.94 18.24 -1.09
C ARG A 60 -2.60 18.95 0.24
N PRO A 61 -1.85 20.07 0.19
CA PRO A 61 -1.20 20.64 1.38
C PRO A 61 -2.18 21.24 2.39
N ASN A 62 -3.38 21.62 1.93
CA ASN A 62 -4.44 22.20 2.76
C ASN A 62 -5.20 21.15 3.59
N GLU A 63 -4.90 19.87 3.42
CA GLU A 63 -5.54 18.78 4.15
C GLU A 63 -4.68 18.29 5.29
N PHE A 64 -5.31 18.09 6.44
CA PHE A 64 -4.72 17.37 7.56
C PHE A 64 -4.87 15.86 7.36
N LYS A 65 -3.76 15.12 7.46
CA LYS A 65 -3.69 13.69 7.14
C LYS A 65 -3.45 12.87 8.39
N ILE A 66 -4.36 11.94 8.68
CA ILE A 66 -4.14 10.91 9.71
C ILE A 66 -3.62 9.66 8.99
N VAL A 67 -2.33 9.37 9.14
CA VAL A 67 -1.68 8.23 8.47
C VAL A 67 -1.57 7.07 9.44
N VAL A 68 -2.26 5.98 9.12
CA VAL A 68 -2.19 4.73 9.89
C VAL A 68 -0.87 4.02 9.58
N ILE A 69 -0.09 3.69 10.62
CA ILE A 69 1.20 3.02 10.48
C ILE A 69 1.31 1.82 11.44
N ASP A 70 2.06 0.81 11.04
CA ASP A 70 2.43 -0.32 11.89
C ASP A 70 3.68 -0.03 12.74
N ASN A 71 4.19 -1.07 13.41
CA ASN A 71 5.38 -0.99 14.27
C ASN A 71 6.67 -1.41 13.57
N ALA A 72 6.74 -1.33 12.23
CA ALA A 72 7.99 -1.58 11.52
C ALA A 72 9.11 -0.64 11.99
N GLY A 73 10.33 -1.15 12.11
CA GLY A 73 11.46 -0.39 12.67
C GLY A 73 11.76 0.91 11.92
N PHE A 74 11.54 0.94 10.60
CA PHE A 74 11.72 2.13 9.78
C PHE A 74 10.64 3.21 9.99
N HIS A 75 9.49 2.88 10.60
CA HIS A 75 8.50 3.85 11.04
C HIS A 75 8.87 4.56 12.36
N SER A 76 10.09 4.37 12.89
CA SER A 76 10.56 5.08 14.08
C SER A 76 10.48 6.60 13.91
N THR A 77 9.86 7.28 14.88
CA THR A 77 9.67 8.74 14.86
C THR A 77 10.67 9.49 15.72
N LYS A 78 11.59 8.80 16.41
CA LYS A 78 12.47 9.43 17.42
C LYS A 78 13.38 10.51 16.85
N ASN A 79 13.72 10.44 15.56
CA ASN A 79 14.70 11.31 14.92
C ASN A 79 14.22 11.84 13.55
N ILE A 80 12.91 12.01 13.36
CA ILE A 80 12.36 12.58 12.12
C ILE A 80 11.57 13.84 12.42
N GLN A 81 11.56 14.80 11.49
CA GLN A 81 10.69 15.95 11.58
C GLN A 81 9.37 15.66 10.86
N LEU A 82 8.29 15.48 11.64
CA LEU A 82 6.95 15.26 11.09
C LEU A 82 6.39 16.59 10.56
N PRO A 83 5.81 16.63 9.35
CA PRO A 83 5.11 17.82 8.87
C PRO A 83 3.87 18.14 9.71
N ASP A 84 3.57 19.43 9.89
CA ASP A 84 2.50 19.91 10.78
C ASP A 84 1.08 19.45 10.36
N ASN A 85 0.89 19.14 9.08
CA ASN A 85 -0.39 18.64 8.53
C ASN A 85 -0.49 17.11 8.51
N ILE A 86 0.39 16.38 9.22
CA ILE A 86 0.35 14.92 9.31
C ILE A 86 0.34 14.49 10.78
N TYR A 87 -0.56 13.56 11.11
CA TYR A 87 -0.55 12.81 12.36
C TYR A 87 -0.37 11.32 12.08
N LEU A 88 0.56 10.67 12.78
CA LEU A 88 0.80 9.24 12.65
C LEU A 88 0.01 8.45 13.70
N LEU A 89 -0.96 7.65 13.25
CA LEU A 89 -1.74 6.76 14.10
C LEU A 89 -1.10 5.36 14.10
N ARG A 90 -0.43 5.01 15.19
CA ARG A 90 0.16 3.67 15.36
C ARG A 90 -0.90 2.65 15.77
N ILE A 91 -0.95 1.53 15.07
CA ILE A 91 -1.77 0.37 15.45
C ILE A 91 -1.03 -0.54 16.44
N PRO A 92 -1.74 -1.42 17.17
CA PRO A 92 -1.12 -2.43 18.01
C PRO A 92 -0.13 -3.35 17.25
N PRO A 93 0.85 -3.96 17.93
CA PRO A 93 1.73 -4.93 17.30
C PRO A 93 0.97 -6.15 16.78
N TYR A 94 1.42 -6.71 15.65
CA TYR A 94 0.90 -7.94 15.05
C TYR A 94 -0.59 -7.93 14.65
N THR A 95 -1.16 -6.75 14.36
CA THR A 95 -2.55 -6.59 13.89
C THR A 95 -2.62 -6.08 12.43
N PRO A 96 -2.13 -6.84 11.43
CA PRO A 96 -2.13 -6.40 10.03
C PRO A 96 -3.55 -6.11 9.48
N GLU A 97 -4.59 -6.72 10.05
CA GLU A 97 -5.99 -6.47 9.72
C GLU A 97 -6.44 -5.04 10.02
N LEU A 98 -5.76 -4.35 10.93
CA LEU A 98 -6.00 -2.94 11.23
C LEU A 98 -5.23 -2.00 10.30
N ASN A 99 -4.34 -2.48 9.43
CA ASN A 99 -3.68 -1.64 8.44
C ASN A 99 -4.42 -1.75 7.09
N PRO A 100 -5.25 -0.77 6.68
CA PRO A 100 -5.98 -0.87 5.41
C PRO A 100 -5.08 -0.99 4.19
N CYS A 101 -3.83 -0.51 4.28
CA CYS A 101 -2.85 -0.61 3.21
C CYS A 101 -2.49 -2.08 2.89
N GLU A 102 -2.52 -2.97 3.88
CA GLU A 102 -2.31 -4.42 3.65
C GLU A 102 -3.37 -5.03 2.73
N GLN A 103 -4.60 -4.50 2.73
CA GLN A 103 -5.66 -4.95 1.83
C GLN A 103 -5.38 -4.52 0.38
N ILE A 104 -4.82 -3.32 0.17
CA ILE A 104 -4.36 -2.87 -1.14
C ILE A 104 -3.20 -3.76 -1.63
N TRP A 105 -2.24 -4.07 -0.77
CA TRP A 105 -1.17 -4.99 -1.13
C TRP A 105 -1.69 -6.38 -1.46
N ALA A 106 -2.67 -6.91 -0.73
CA ALA A 106 -3.33 -8.17 -1.06
C ALA A 106 -4.06 -8.11 -2.41
N TYR A 107 -4.73 -7.00 -2.70
CA TYR A 107 -5.42 -6.74 -3.97
C TYR A 107 -4.45 -6.76 -5.16
N ILE A 108 -3.30 -6.09 -5.04
CA ILE A 108 -2.25 -6.06 -6.07
C ILE A 108 -1.59 -7.44 -6.21
N LYS A 109 -1.17 -8.06 -5.10
CA LYS A 109 -0.55 -9.40 -5.09
C LYS A 109 -1.46 -10.48 -5.69
N THR A 110 -2.78 -10.34 -5.58
CA THR A 110 -3.72 -11.28 -6.20
C THR A 110 -3.69 -11.20 -7.72
N ARG A 111 -3.49 -10.01 -8.29
CA ARG A 111 -3.36 -9.80 -9.75
C ARG A 111 -1.99 -10.20 -10.29
N PHE A 112 -0.97 -10.14 -9.44
CA PHE A 112 0.37 -10.64 -9.74
C PHE A 112 0.44 -12.18 -9.87
N LYS A 113 -0.51 -12.91 -9.26
CA LYS A 113 -0.49 -14.39 -9.26
C LYS A 113 -0.39 -14.95 -10.69
N ASN A 114 0.48 -15.95 -10.86
CA ASN A 114 0.74 -16.64 -12.12
C ASN A 114 1.37 -15.78 -13.23
N GLN A 115 1.83 -14.57 -12.92
CA GLN A 115 2.63 -13.77 -13.85
C GLN A 115 4.12 -13.99 -13.63
N VAL A 116 4.89 -13.97 -14.72
CA VAL A 116 6.37 -14.06 -14.69
C VAL A 116 6.93 -12.90 -15.51
N PHE A 117 7.75 -12.08 -14.88
CA PHE A 117 8.36 -10.90 -15.49
C PHE A 117 9.81 -11.19 -15.88
N GLN A 118 10.15 -11.04 -17.16
CA GLN A 118 11.49 -11.35 -17.64
C GLN A 118 12.55 -10.38 -17.09
N THR A 119 12.18 -9.11 -16.94
CA THR A 119 13.07 -8.04 -16.49
C THR A 119 12.47 -7.27 -15.31
N MET A 120 13.34 -6.64 -14.51
CA MET A 120 12.88 -5.74 -13.45
C MET A 120 12.06 -4.58 -14.03
N GLY A 121 12.45 -4.04 -15.19
CA GLY A 121 11.68 -3.00 -15.89
C GLY A 121 10.24 -3.44 -16.16
N SER A 122 10.02 -4.66 -16.68
CA SER A 122 8.66 -5.16 -16.92
C SER A 122 7.82 -5.30 -15.64
N LEU A 123 8.46 -5.65 -14.52
CA LEU A 123 7.80 -5.68 -13.22
C LEU A 123 7.42 -4.27 -12.75
N LYS A 124 8.36 -3.32 -12.83
CA LYS A 124 8.14 -1.93 -12.43
C LYS A 124 7.01 -1.28 -13.25
N SER A 125 7.01 -1.48 -14.58
CA SER A 125 5.92 -0.99 -15.45
C SER A 125 4.57 -1.59 -15.08
N TRP A 126 4.51 -2.90 -14.86
CA TRP A 126 3.25 -3.55 -14.45
C TRP A 126 2.74 -3.05 -13.11
N ILE A 127 3.63 -2.87 -12.13
CA ILE A 127 3.29 -2.29 -10.83
C ILE A 127 2.74 -0.88 -11.02
N TYR A 128 3.44 -0.03 -11.76
CA TYR A 128 3.04 1.34 -12.05
C TYR A 128 1.65 1.39 -12.67
N GLU A 129 1.41 0.62 -13.73
CA GLU A 129 0.10 0.54 -14.39
C GLU A 129 -0.98 0.00 -13.44
N THR A 130 -0.65 -0.96 -12.58
CA THR A 130 -1.63 -1.53 -11.64
C THR A 130 -2.07 -0.51 -10.59
N VAL A 131 -1.13 0.31 -10.10
CA VAL A 131 -1.43 1.37 -9.13
C VAL A 131 -2.19 2.51 -9.80
N GLU A 132 -1.71 2.99 -10.95
CA GLU A 132 -2.30 4.13 -11.66
C GLU A 132 -3.73 3.86 -12.14
N ASN A 133 -4.02 2.62 -12.55
CA ASN A 133 -5.36 2.25 -13.02
C ASN A 133 -6.32 1.86 -11.88
N MET A 134 -5.91 1.96 -10.61
CA MET A 134 -6.78 1.66 -9.49
C MET A 134 -7.76 2.83 -9.27
N SER A 135 -9.04 2.60 -9.52
CA SER A 135 -10.04 3.65 -9.34
C SER A 135 -10.24 4.04 -7.87
N GLU A 136 -10.63 5.29 -7.64
CA GLU A 136 -11.00 5.81 -6.31
C GLU A 136 -12.03 4.91 -5.63
N GLN A 137 -13.05 4.43 -6.36
CA GLN A 137 -14.08 3.54 -5.80
C GLN A 137 -13.50 2.19 -5.37
N THR A 138 -12.51 1.68 -6.11
CA THR A 138 -11.79 0.47 -5.72
C THR A 138 -10.99 0.73 -4.44
N ILE A 139 -10.28 1.85 -4.36
CA ILE A 139 -9.47 2.21 -3.19
C ILE A 139 -10.36 2.32 -1.95
N ILE A 140 -11.45 3.08 -2.03
CA ILE A 140 -12.44 3.22 -0.95
C ILE A 140 -12.96 1.84 -0.55
N SER A 141 -13.35 1.01 -1.51
CA SER A 141 -13.90 -0.32 -1.22
C SER A 141 -12.90 -1.24 -0.53
N VAL A 142 -11.65 -1.28 -0.99
CA VAL A 142 -10.61 -2.19 -0.48
C VAL A 142 -10.08 -1.72 0.87
N THR A 143 -9.96 -0.41 1.09
CA THR A 143 -9.47 0.16 2.35
C THR A 143 -10.58 0.41 3.39
N SER A 144 -11.84 0.11 3.04
CA SER A 144 -12.98 0.30 3.93
C SER A 144 -12.81 -0.49 5.23
N ASN A 145 -12.67 0.24 6.33
CA ASN A 145 -12.59 -0.33 7.66
C ASN A 145 -13.48 0.49 8.59
N HIS A 146 -14.49 -0.19 9.15
CA HIS A 146 -15.52 0.43 9.97
C HIS A 146 -14.96 1.16 11.21
N HIS A 147 -13.83 0.70 11.79
CA HIS A 147 -13.22 1.39 12.92
C HIS A 147 -12.80 2.82 12.53
N TYR A 148 -12.11 2.98 11.41
CA TYR A 148 -11.64 4.29 10.95
C TYR A 148 -12.77 5.15 10.38
N LEU A 149 -13.65 4.55 9.58
CA LEU A 149 -14.76 5.28 8.96
C LEU A 149 -15.75 5.81 10.00
N ASN A 150 -16.09 5.01 11.02
CA ASN A 150 -16.99 5.45 12.08
C ASN A 150 -16.35 6.59 12.89
N CYS A 151 -15.09 6.44 13.30
CA CYS A 151 -14.37 7.50 14.01
C CYS A 151 -14.28 8.79 13.19
N PHE A 152 -13.98 8.70 11.89
CA PHE A 152 -13.92 9.85 11.00
C PHE A 152 -15.27 10.56 10.89
N ASN A 153 -16.34 9.81 10.61
CA ASN A 153 -17.67 10.38 10.45
C ASN A 153 -18.16 11.02 11.74
N THR A 154 -17.94 10.39 12.90
CA THR A 154 -18.31 10.96 14.21
C THR A 154 -17.51 12.22 14.55
N ALA A 155 -16.24 12.32 14.15
CA ALA A 155 -15.41 13.47 14.46
C ALA A 155 -15.62 14.65 13.50
N PHE A 156 -15.91 14.39 12.22
CA PHE A 156 -15.80 15.39 11.16
C PHE A 156 -17.03 15.55 10.25
N LYS A 157 -18.04 14.67 10.34
CA LYS A 157 -19.25 14.73 9.49
C LYS A 157 -20.57 14.88 10.26
N ASN A 158 -20.53 15.32 11.52
CA ASN A 158 -21.75 15.67 12.27
C ASN A 158 -22.40 16.93 11.69
#